data_AF-A0A972T4W0-F1
#
_entry.id   AF-A0A972T4W0-F1
#
_cell.length_a   1.000
_cell.length_b   1.000
_cell.length_c   1.000
_cell.angle_alpha   90.00
_cell.angle_beta   90.00
_cell.angle_gamma   90.00
#
_symmetry.space_group_name_H-M   'P 1'
#
loop_
_entity.id
_entity.type
_entity.pdbx_description
1 polymer ?
#
loop_
_entity_poly.entity_id
_entity_poly.type
_entity_poly.pdbx_seq_one_letter_code
_entity_poly.pdbx_strand_id
1 'polypeptide(L)'
;MEIWRKSFERAIRDIMWSQWSALGAYVEVEPCRKALVDPEAILVATCALGRDDARIFDEAMDWTVVNHRLLRPWRMRRISRSFGPEVTRTLGAVLEYVSMEVGAEVFPGVRDEARGSLGEVEVEELFRREKGLFGVAGKDADTVFARWKLLRGAPRIRRHSGTPDRSNPANLMLRLRDFYGSGARADVMTYLLTEGGGSSNGIATKISYRQGQVYRVLENLVSAGIAHKRGGRGNAHYWIDREAVAVSLGLEGELPAFFAWGDVFLAFHLVASDWERNKEKYADDFLAAERMRDLAARVVPLLGKAGGPLSRLPFPVPGALKGMEHARALMDFLQQAADILQSYMQ
;
A
#
# COMPACT_ATOMS: atom_id res chain seq x y z
N MET A 1 -12.09 -19.28 13.07
CA MET A 1 -11.07 -18.22 13.09
C MET A 1 -9.88 -18.55 12.19
N GLU A 2 -9.15 -19.65 12.42
CA GLU A 2 -7.99 -20.06 11.59
C GLU A 2 -8.29 -20.22 10.08
N ILE A 3 -9.41 -20.85 9.71
CA ILE A 3 -9.80 -21.04 8.30
C ILE A 3 -10.00 -19.68 7.62
N TRP A 4 -10.70 -18.76 8.28
CA TRP A 4 -10.91 -17.40 7.78
C TRP A 4 -9.57 -16.66 7.63
N ARG A 5 -8.66 -16.77 8.60
CA ARG A 5 -7.34 -16.12 8.52
C ARG A 5 -6.58 -16.55 7.26
N LYS A 6 -6.53 -17.86 6.99
CA LYS A 6 -5.89 -18.39 5.78
C LYS A 6 -6.55 -17.90 4.49
N SER A 7 -7.88 -17.78 4.48
CA SER A 7 -8.63 -17.22 3.34
C SER A 7 -8.27 -15.74 3.13
N PHE A 8 -8.25 -14.96 4.21
CA PHE A 8 -7.91 -13.54 4.20
C PHE A 8 -6.45 -13.30 3.74
N GLU A 9 -5.49 -14.06 4.29
CA GLU A 9 -4.09 -14.03 3.86
C GLU A 9 -3.91 -14.39 2.38
N ARG A 10 -4.73 -15.31 1.85
CA ARG A 10 -4.75 -15.64 0.42
C ARG A 10 -5.27 -14.46 -0.39
N ALA A 11 -6.41 -13.89 -0.01
CA ALA A 11 -6.99 -12.75 -0.72
C ALA A 11 -6.04 -11.55 -0.79
N ILE A 12 -5.35 -11.23 0.32
CA ILE A 12 -4.31 -10.19 0.35
C ILE A 12 -3.21 -10.49 -0.67
N ARG A 13 -2.72 -11.72 -0.69
CA ARG A 13 -1.65 -12.15 -1.60
C ARG A 13 -2.06 -12.04 -3.06
N ASP A 14 -3.28 -12.47 -3.40
CA ASP A 14 -3.80 -12.42 -4.76
C ASP A 14 -3.93 -10.97 -5.24
N ILE A 15 -4.44 -10.07 -4.38
CA ILE A 15 -4.49 -8.62 -4.64
C ILE A 15 -3.08 -8.08 -4.90
N MET A 16 -2.11 -8.41 -4.04
CA MET A 16 -0.74 -7.90 -4.18
C MET A 16 -0.05 -8.39 -5.46
N TRP A 17 -0.19 -9.68 -5.80
CA TRP A 17 0.39 -10.23 -7.04
C TRP A 17 -0.24 -9.62 -8.30
N SER A 18 -1.55 -9.41 -8.33
CA SER A 18 -2.21 -8.77 -9.47
C SER A 18 -1.75 -7.32 -9.66
N GLN A 19 -1.51 -6.58 -8.56
CA GLN A 19 -0.93 -5.23 -8.63
C GLN A 19 0.52 -5.23 -9.12
N TRP A 20 1.35 -6.17 -8.66
CA TRP A 20 2.72 -6.31 -9.17
C TRP A 20 2.76 -6.69 -10.65
N SER A 21 1.86 -7.58 -11.09
CA SER A 21 1.68 -7.91 -12.51
C SER A 21 1.30 -6.68 -13.33
N ALA A 22 0.37 -5.84 -12.85
CA ALA A 22 -0.01 -4.59 -13.52
C ALA A 22 1.17 -3.61 -13.67
N LEU A 23 2.08 -3.58 -12.70
CA LEU A 23 3.31 -2.79 -12.77
C LEU A 23 4.37 -3.40 -13.71
N GLY A 24 4.18 -4.62 -14.21
CA GLY A 24 5.11 -5.29 -15.11
C GLY A 24 6.17 -6.14 -14.40
N ALA A 25 5.94 -6.56 -13.15
CA ALA A 25 6.77 -7.60 -12.53
C ALA A 25 6.67 -8.90 -13.36
N TYR A 26 7.72 -9.71 -13.38
CA TYR A 26 7.78 -10.92 -14.21
C TYR A 26 7.05 -12.09 -13.55
N VAL A 27 5.72 -12.09 -13.63
CA VAL A 27 4.85 -13.05 -12.92
C VAL A 27 3.74 -13.58 -13.83
N GLU A 28 3.35 -14.84 -13.63
CA GLU A 28 2.22 -15.48 -14.34
C GLU A 28 0.89 -15.23 -13.61
N VAL A 29 0.53 -13.95 -13.46
CA VAL A 29 -0.73 -13.52 -12.81
C VAL A 29 -1.40 -12.48 -13.69
N GLU A 30 -2.72 -12.53 -13.85
CA GLU A 30 -3.45 -11.52 -14.62
C GLU A 30 -3.25 -10.12 -13.98
N PRO A 31 -2.82 -9.12 -14.76
CA PRO A 31 -2.60 -7.78 -14.25
C PRO A 31 -3.91 -7.12 -13.82
N CYS A 32 -3.87 -6.40 -12.70
CA CYS A 32 -4.95 -5.49 -12.31
C CYS A 32 -5.24 -4.50 -13.44
N ARG A 33 -6.53 -4.31 -13.76
CA ARG A 33 -7.01 -3.37 -14.79
C ARG A 33 -8.06 -2.39 -14.28
N LYS A 34 -8.89 -2.82 -13.32
CA LYS A 34 -10.05 -2.03 -12.88
C LYS A 34 -9.79 -1.15 -11.66
N ALA A 35 -8.68 -1.34 -10.95
CA ALA A 35 -8.26 -0.46 -9.86
C ALA A 35 -6.91 0.19 -10.15
N LEU A 36 -6.77 1.43 -9.72
CA LEU A 36 -5.51 2.16 -9.83
C LEU A 36 -4.45 1.45 -9.01
N VAL A 37 -3.22 1.30 -9.51
CA VAL A 37 -2.10 0.76 -8.73
C VAL A 37 -1.25 1.90 -8.19
N ASP A 38 -0.93 1.80 -6.90
CA ASP A 38 -0.04 2.71 -6.20
C ASP A 38 1.31 2.02 -5.96
N PRO A 39 2.37 2.37 -6.72
CA PRO A 39 3.64 1.67 -6.68
C PRO A 39 4.40 1.88 -5.36
N GLU A 40 4.18 3.02 -4.67
CA GLU A 40 4.78 3.24 -3.35
C GLU A 40 4.05 2.44 -2.27
N ALA A 41 2.71 2.38 -2.34
CA ALA A 41 1.92 1.64 -1.36
C ALA A 41 2.15 0.13 -1.47
N ILE A 42 2.19 -0.44 -2.68
CA ILE A 42 2.42 -1.89 -2.85
C ILE A 42 3.84 -2.30 -2.42
N LEU A 43 4.87 -1.47 -2.64
CA LEU A 43 6.22 -1.75 -2.16
C LEU A 43 6.31 -1.76 -0.62
N VAL A 44 5.65 -0.80 0.05
CA VAL A 44 5.54 -0.78 1.51
C VAL A 44 4.72 -1.98 2.00
N ALA A 45 3.62 -2.31 1.32
CA ALA A 45 2.79 -3.45 1.65
C ALA A 45 3.56 -4.77 1.51
N THR A 46 4.42 -4.93 0.51
CA THR A 46 5.31 -6.09 0.40
C THR A 46 6.21 -6.21 1.60
N CYS A 47 6.79 -5.11 2.09
CA CYS A 47 7.58 -5.11 3.32
C CYS A 47 6.77 -5.52 4.58
N ALA A 48 5.48 -5.21 4.61
CA ALA A 48 4.60 -5.43 5.75
C ALA A 48 3.88 -6.80 5.76
N LEU A 49 3.51 -7.30 4.57
CA LEU A 49 2.59 -8.43 4.37
C LEU A 49 3.25 -9.58 3.59
N GLY A 50 4.39 -9.36 2.93
CA GLY A 50 5.06 -10.37 2.10
C GLY A 50 5.94 -11.37 2.88
N ARG A 51 6.03 -11.27 4.21
CA ARG A 51 6.98 -12.05 5.04
C ARG A 51 6.73 -13.57 5.03
N ASP A 52 5.64 -14.03 4.43
CA ASP A 52 5.31 -15.45 4.24
C ASP A 52 5.63 -15.99 2.84
N ASP A 53 6.06 -15.13 1.91
CA ASP A 53 6.35 -15.50 0.52
C ASP A 53 7.55 -14.73 -0.01
N ALA A 54 8.73 -15.36 0.02
CA ALA A 54 9.95 -14.74 -0.46
C ALA A 54 9.88 -14.31 -1.94
N ARG A 55 9.03 -14.96 -2.74
CA ARG A 55 8.92 -14.67 -4.18
C ARG A 55 8.38 -13.26 -4.44
N ILE A 56 7.36 -12.82 -3.69
CA ILE A 56 6.80 -11.48 -3.90
C ILE A 56 7.80 -10.38 -3.51
N PHE A 57 8.66 -10.67 -2.53
CA PHE A 57 9.78 -9.80 -2.19
C PHE A 57 10.81 -9.73 -3.31
N ASP A 58 11.22 -10.89 -3.84
CA ASP A 58 12.20 -10.94 -4.93
C ASP A 58 11.71 -10.20 -6.17
N GLU A 59 10.45 -10.43 -6.59
CA GLU A 59 9.85 -9.74 -7.74
C GLU A 59 9.65 -8.24 -7.49
N ALA A 60 9.25 -7.84 -6.29
CA ALA A 60 9.16 -6.42 -5.92
C ALA A 60 10.53 -5.72 -5.98
N MET A 61 11.58 -6.40 -5.50
CA MET A 61 12.95 -5.90 -5.53
C MET A 61 13.47 -5.83 -6.97
N ASP A 62 13.26 -6.87 -7.77
CA ASP A 62 13.62 -6.92 -9.19
C ASP A 62 12.98 -5.75 -9.95
N TRP A 63 11.68 -5.56 -9.76
CA TRP A 63 10.95 -4.45 -10.35
C TRP A 63 11.50 -3.10 -9.89
N THR A 64 11.84 -2.96 -8.61
CA THR A 64 12.38 -1.71 -8.07
C THR A 64 13.77 -1.41 -8.63
N VAL A 65 14.64 -2.40 -8.83
CA VAL A 65 15.94 -2.23 -9.50
C VAL A 65 15.74 -1.58 -10.87
N VAL A 66 14.79 -2.09 -11.66
CA VAL A 66 14.49 -1.59 -13.02
C VAL A 66 13.78 -0.22 -12.99
N ASN A 67 12.82 -0.03 -12.07
CA ASN A 67 11.84 1.05 -12.15
C ASN A 67 11.91 2.10 -11.02
N HIS A 68 12.94 2.09 -10.15
CA HIS A 68 13.02 3.00 -8.99
C HIS A 68 12.75 4.48 -9.32
N ARG A 69 13.12 4.98 -10.51
CA ARG A 69 12.87 6.37 -10.93
C ARG A 69 11.37 6.75 -11.01
N LEU A 70 10.48 5.76 -11.10
CA LEU A 70 9.03 5.97 -11.11
C LEU A 70 8.46 6.25 -9.71
N LEU A 71 9.20 5.91 -8.66
CA LEU A 71 8.76 6.04 -7.28
C LEU A 71 8.95 7.47 -6.73
N ARG A 72 8.21 7.77 -5.66
CA ARG A 72 8.21 9.07 -4.97
C ARG A 72 8.68 8.88 -3.52
N PRO A 73 9.96 9.19 -3.21
CA PRO A 73 10.57 8.82 -1.93
C PRO A 73 9.87 9.43 -0.72
N TRP A 74 9.47 10.71 -0.83
CA TRP A 74 8.74 11.40 0.23
C TRP A 74 7.36 10.79 0.50
N ARG A 75 6.69 10.30 -0.54
CA ARG A 75 5.37 9.69 -0.44
C ARG A 75 5.49 8.30 0.19
N MET A 76 6.43 7.50 -0.31
CA MET A 76 6.78 6.20 0.25
C MET A 76 7.16 6.30 1.73
N ARG A 77 8.02 7.26 2.10
CA ARG A 77 8.40 7.56 3.50
C ARG A 77 7.18 7.85 4.37
N ARG A 78 6.21 8.61 3.85
CA ARG A 78 4.99 8.92 4.61
C ARG A 78 4.12 7.68 4.79
N ILE A 79 3.96 6.87 3.75
CA ILE A 79 3.18 5.64 3.82
C ILE A 79 3.82 4.68 4.83
N SER A 80 5.13 4.43 4.74
CA SER A 80 5.84 3.47 5.60
C SER A 80 5.75 3.79 7.09
N ARG A 81 5.77 5.08 7.46
CA ARG A 81 5.63 5.51 8.87
C ARG A 81 4.36 5.00 9.54
N SER A 82 3.25 4.92 8.81
CA SER A 82 1.98 4.44 9.37
C SER A 82 2.01 2.95 9.73
N PHE A 83 2.92 2.18 9.14
CA PHE A 83 3.12 0.75 9.43
C PHE A 83 4.10 0.50 10.59
N GLY A 84 4.80 1.53 11.05
CA GLY A 84 5.73 1.45 12.18
C GLY A 84 7.17 1.10 11.80
N PRO A 85 8.05 1.02 12.82
CA PRO A 85 9.50 0.93 12.64
C PRO A 85 9.96 -0.41 12.04
N GLU A 86 9.26 -1.51 12.31
CA GLU A 86 9.59 -2.84 11.76
C GLU A 86 9.49 -2.84 10.22
N VAL A 87 8.36 -2.37 9.69
CA VAL A 87 8.13 -2.28 8.24
C VAL A 87 9.07 -1.26 7.60
N THR A 88 9.33 -0.14 8.28
CA THR A 88 10.27 0.88 7.81
C THR A 88 11.71 0.33 7.74
N ARG A 89 12.12 -0.50 8.70
CA ARG A 89 13.42 -1.19 8.68
C ARG A 89 13.53 -2.17 7.51
N THR A 90 12.52 -2.98 7.27
CA THR A 90 12.47 -3.90 6.12
C THR A 90 12.56 -3.15 4.80
N LEU A 91 11.84 -2.03 4.66
CA LEU A 91 11.94 -1.15 3.51
C LEU A 91 13.35 -0.57 3.34
N GLY A 92 13.99 -0.17 4.45
CA GLY A 92 15.38 0.29 4.46
C GLY A 92 16.35 -0.73 3.88
N ALA A 93 16.24 -2.00 4.31
CA ALA A 93 17.04 -3.11 3.79
C ALA A 93 16.82 -3.33 2.29
N VAL A 94 15.56 -3.36 1.85
CA VAL A 94 15.19 -3.47 0.43
C VAL A 94 15.82 -2.35 -0.40
N LEU A 95 15.69 -1.10 0.02
CA LEU A 95 16.21 0.04 -0.72
C LEU A 95 17.73 0.13 -0.70
N GLU A 96 18.38 -0.35 0.37
CA GLU A 96 19.84 -0.45 0.40
C GLU A 96 20.34 -1.50 -0.58
N TYR A 97 19.68 -2.66 -0.65
CA TYR A 97 20.00 -3.69 -1.63
C TYR A 97 19.81 -3.17 -3.06
N VAL A 98 18.67 -2.52 -3.33
CA VAL A 98 18.40 -1.89 -4.63
C VAL A 98 19.49 -0.86 -4.97
N SER A 99 19.92 -0.03 -4.02
CA SER A 99 21.00 0.95 -4.24
C SER A 99 22.29 0.29 -4.70
N MET A 100 22.64 -0.85 -4.10
CA MET A 100 23.81 -1.64 -4.49
C MET A 100 23.64 -2.22 -5.91
N GLU A 101 22.49 -2.79 -6.23
CA GLU A 101 22.19 -3.36 -7.55
C GLU A 101 22.23 -2.34 -8.69
N VAL A 102 21.79 -1.11 -8.44
CA VAL A 102 21.78 -0.05 -9.47
C VAL A 102 23.07 0.76 -9.50
N GLY A 103 23.97 0.58 -8.51
CA GLY A 103 25.21 1.36 -8.39
C GLY A 103 24.98 2.85 -8.12
N ALA A 104 23.87 3.21 -7.47
CA ALA A 104 23.51 4.60 -7.19
C ALA A 104 22.75 4.74 -5.86
N GLU A 105 22.81 5.94 -5.27
CA GLU A 105 22.08 6.24 -4.04
C GLU A 105 20.57 6.29 -4.28
N VAL A 106 19.86 5.21 -3.92
CA VAL A 106 18.40 5.13 -4.00
C VAL A 106 17.80 5.55 -2.65
N PHE A 107 17.12 6.68 -2.68
CA PHE A 107 16.26 7.19 -1.60
C PHE A 107 16.95 7.26 -0.22
N PRO A 108 18.10 7.95 -0.09
CA PRO A 108 18.85 8.04 1.16
C PRO A 108 17.99 8.49 2.34
N GLY A 109 17.13 9.50 2.16
CA GLY A 109 16.27 9.99 3.24
C GLY A 109 15.20 9.01 3.75
N VAL A 110 14.89 7.94 3.02
CA VAL A 110 14.05 6.83 3.52
C VAL A 110 14.91 5.88 4.34
N ARG A 111 16.11 5.53 3.83
CA ARG A 111 17.07 4.65 4.50
C ARG A 111 17.57 5.26 5.81
N ASP A 112 17.92 6.54 5.83
CA ASP A 112 18.43 7.22 7.02
C ASP A 112 17.42 7.25 8.16
N GLU A 113 16.14 7.46 7.85
CA GLU A 113 15.08 7.33 8.85
C GLU A 113 14.96 5.90 9.36
N ALA A 114 14.99 4.92 8.47
CA ALA A 114 14.90 3.51 8.84
C ALA A 114 16.10 3.07 9.70
N ARG A 115 17.29 3.65 9.52
CA ARG A 115 18.47 3.38 10.36
C ARG A 115 18.28 3.84 11.80
N GLY A 116 17.46 4.87 12.02
CA GLY A 116 17.18 5.42 13.35
C GLY A 116 16.61 4.39 14.33
N SER A 117 15.97 3.31 13.85
CA SER A 117 15.43 2.24 14.70
C SER A 117 16.39 1.06 14.89
N LEU A 118 17.56 1.01 14.23
CA LEU A 118 18.42 -0.19 14.26
C LEU A 118 19.07 -0.45 15.62
N GLY A 119 19.33 0.59 16.41
CA GLY A 119 20.01 0.45 17.71
C GLY A 119 19.22 -0.42 18.71
N GLU A 120 17.90 -0.36 18.66
CA GLU A 120 16.99 -0.94 19.67
C GLU A 120 16.37 -2.28 19.25
N VAL A 121 16.64 -2.74 18.03
CA VAL A 121 15.97 -3.91 17.44
C VAL A 121 16.87 -5.13 17.48
N GLU A 122 16.29 -6.31 17.74
CA GLU A 122 17.01 -7.59 17.70
C GLU A 122 17.12 -8.15 16.28
N VAL A 123 18.06 -9.07 16.09
CA VAL A 123 18.20 -9.82 14.84
C VAL A 123 17.05 -10.82 14.72
N GLU A 124 16.40 -10.86 13.55
CA GLU A 124 15.33 -11.82 13.25
C GLU A 124 15.38 -12.29 11.79
N GLU A 125 14.81 -13.45 11.49
CA GLU A 125 14.59 -13.89 10.11
C GLU A 125 13.50 -13.09 9.42
N LEU A 126 13.78 -12.55 8.23
CA LEU A 126 12.80 -11.79 7.45
C LEU A 126 11.59 -12.66 7.11
N PHE A 127 11.83 -13.90 6.66
CA PHE A 127 10.75 -14.80 6.25
C PHE A 127 10.37 -15.75 7.36
N ARG A 128 9.09 -15.79 7.71
CA ARG A 128 8.59 -16.57 8.86
C ARG A 128 8.82 -18.08 8.70
N ARG A 129 8.82 -18.56 7.46
CA ARG A 129 9.09 -19.95 7.09
C ARG A 129 10.57 -20.34 7.19
N GLU A 130 11.46 -19.36 7.34
CA GLU A 130 12.91 -19.56 7.41
C GLU A 130 13.45 -19.48 8.84
N LYS A 131 12.57 -19.43 9.85
CA LYS A 131 12.95 -19.36 11.27
C LYS A 131 13.89 -20.52 11.64
N GLY A 132 15.05 -20.19 12.19
CA GLY A 132 16.08 -21.14 12.59
C GLY A 132 16.98 -21.65 11.45
N LEU A 133 16.87 -21.10 10.22
CA LEU A 133 17.68 -21.55 9.09
C LEU A 133 19.06 -20.87 8.97
N PHE A 134 19.31 -19.77 9.68
CA PHE A 134 20.55 -18.97 9.57
C PHE A 134 21.34 -19.04 10.89
N GLY A 135 22.68 -19.15 10.81
CA GLY A 135 23.56 -19.25 11.99
C GLY A 135 24.69 -20.28 11.83
N VAL A 136 25.30 -20.69 12.95
CA VAL A 136 26.55 -21.50 13.01
C VAL A 136 26.46 -22.85 12.29
N ALA A 137 25.27 -23.43 12.18
CA ALA A 137 25.01 -24.66 11.42
C ALA A 137 24.00 -24.46 10.27
N GLY A 138 23.70 -23.19 9.96
CA GLY A 138 22.67 -22.79 8.99
C GLY A 138 23.26 -22.28 7.67
N LYS A 139 22.40 -21.68 6.85
CA LYS A 139 22.80 -20.99 5.63
C LYS A 139 23.45 -19.64 5.94
N ASP A 140 24.31 -19.18 5.04
CA ASP A 140 24.79 -17.81 5.08
C ASP A 140 23.65 -16.83 4.77
N ALA A 141 23.59 -15.76 5.57
CA ALA A 141 22.64 -14.68 5.37
C ALA A 141 23.19 -13.65 4.37
N ASP A 142 22.29 -13.00 3.64
CA ASP A 142 22.63 -11.86 2.79
C ASP A 142 23.24 -10.72 3.63
N THR A 143 24.39 -10.23 3.20
CA THR A 143 25.17 -9.23 3.96
C THR A 143 24.44 -7.90 4.10
N VAL A 144 23.66 -7.48 3.11
CA VAL A 144 22.90 -6.22 3.18
C VAL A 144 21.81 -6.38 4.22
N PHE A 145 20.96 -7.39 4.10
CA PHE A 145 19.87 -7.60 5.06
C PHE A 145 20.39 -7.85 6.47
N ALA A 146 21.52 -8.54 6.63
CA ALA A 146 22.16 -8.74 7.93
C ALA A 146 22.54 -7.41 8.61
N ARG A 147 23.01 -6.39 7.86
CA ARG A 147 23.26 -5.03 8.40
C ARG A 147 22.00 -4.36 8.95
N TRP A 148 20.83 -4.74 8.42
CA TRP A 148 19.52 -4.29 8.88
C TRP A 148 18.92 -5.20 9.96
N LYS A 149 19.72 -6.11 10.53
CA LYS A 149 19.29 -7.10 11.54
C LYS A 149 18.15 -8.00 11.03
N LEU A 150 18.14 -8.27 9.73
CA LEU A 150 17.18 -9.14 9.05
C LEU A 150 17.95 -10.30 8.38
N LEU A 151 17.64 -11.54 8.73
CA LEU A 151 18.26 -12.72 8.14
C LEU A 151 17.41 -13.24 6.99
N ARG A 152 18.00 -13.37 5.81
CA ARG A 152 17.43 -14.01 4.63
C ARG A 152 18.53 -14.49 3.70
N GLY A 153 18.21 -15.40 2.78
CA GLY A 153 19.11 -15.71 1.66
C GLY A 153 19.21 -14.54 0.68
N ALA A 154 20.23 -14.59 -0.19
CA ALA A 154 20.44 -13.60 -1.24
C ALA A 154 19.16 -13.39 -2.08
N PRO A 155 18.70 -12.13 -2.24
CA PRO A 155 17.60 -11.81 -3.15
C PRO A 155 17.84 -12.31 -4.57
N ARG A 156 16.79 -12.78 -5.23
CA ARG A 156 16.87 -13.24 -6.63
C ARG A 156 16.55 -12.10 -7.59
N ILE A 157 17.53 -11.29 -7.93
CA ILE A 157 17.40 -10.22 -8.93
C ILE A 157 17.77 -10.76 -10.31
N ARG A 158 16.78 -10.87 -11.20
CA ARG A 158 16.91 -11.44 -12.55
C ARG A 158 16.90 -10.39 -13.65
N ARG A 159 16.40 -9.19 -13.35
CA ARG A 159 16.12 -8.07 -14.25
C ARG A 159 15.18 -8.47 -15.38
N HIS A 160 14.20 -9.30 -15.06
CA HIS A 160 13.15 -9.74 -15.98
C HIS A 160 11.91 -8.85 -15.90
N SER A 161 11.76 -8.07 -14.82
CA SER A 161 10.67 -7.10 -14.69
C SER A 161 10.69 -6.10 -15.84
N GLY A 162 9.54 -5.91 -16.47
CA GLY A 162 9.32 -4.89 -17.49
C GLY A 162 9.05 -3.51 -16.89
N THR A 163 8.86 -2.54 -17.77
CA THR A 163 8.30 -1.23 -17.39
C THR A 163 6.76 -1.31 -17.37
N PRO A 164 6.08 -0.60 -16.46
CA PRO A 164 4.62 -0.55 -16.42
C PRO A 164 4.01 -0.12 -17.76
N ASP A 165 3.07 -0.92 -18.27
CA ASP A 165 2.29 -0.58 -19.47
C ASP A 165 1.38 0.61 -19.18
N ARG A 166 1.59 1.72 -19.90
CA ARG A 166 0.83 2.97 -19.70
C ARG A 166 -0.55 2.94 -20.38
N SER A 167 -0.81 1.95 -21.22
CA SER A 167 -2.14 1.69 -21.78
C SER A 167 -3.05 0.96 -20.80
N ASN A 168 -2.49 0.21 -19.84
CA ASN A 168 -3.27 -0.40 -18.76
C ASN A 168 -3.90 0.71 -17.87
N PRO A 169 -5.24 0.80 -17.75
CA PRO A 169 -5.91 1.81 -16.94
C PRO A 169 -5.44 1.82 -15.48
N ALA A 170 -5.10 0.67 -14.90
CA ALA A 170 -4.58 0.57 -13.54
C ALA A 170 -3.31 1.41 -13.32
N ASN A 171 -2.50 1.63 -14.36
CA ASN A 171 -1.28 2.42 -14.31
C ASN A 171 -1.50 3.93 -14.55
N LEU A 172 -2.75 4.42 -14.44
CA LEU A 172 -3.09 5.82 -14.66
C LEU A 172 -2.24 6.79 -13.81
N MET A 173 -1.95 6.46 -12.54
CA MET A 173 -1.08 7.29 -11.69
C MET A 173 0.29 7.50 -12.34
N LEU A 174 0.88 6.42 -12.86
CA LEU A 174 2.17 6.47 -13.53
C LEU A 174 2.05 7.25 -14.84
N ARG A 175 1.04 6.97 -15.69
CA ARG A 175 0.81 7.71 -16.96
C ARG A 175 0.71 9.22 -16.72
N LEU A 176 -0.02 9.65 -15.69
CA LEU A 176 -0.14 11.08 -15.38
C LEU A 176 1.14 11.69 -14.79
N ARG A 177 1.99 10.90 -14.13
CA ARG A 177 3.33 11.33 -13.70
C ARG A 177 4.27 11.56 -14.88
N ASP A 178 4.12 10.82 -15.98
CA ASP A 178 4.87 11.07 -17.21
C ASP A 178 4.39 12.38 -17.88
N PHE A 179 3.08 12.63 -17.87
CA PHE A 179 2.48 13.80 -18.52
C PHE A 179 2.67 15.11 -17.73
N TYR A 180 2.33 15.13 -16.44
CA TYR A 180 2.37 16.32 -15.59
C TYR A 180 3.70 16.48 -14.83
N GLY A 181 4.60 15.51 -14.95
CA GLY A 181 5.85 15.44 -14.22
C GLY A 181 5.71 14.82 -12.81
N SER A 182 6.84 14.75 -12.10
CA SER A 182 7.01 14.00 -10.86
C SER A 182 6.47 14.66 -9.59
N GLY A 183 5.72 15.75 -9.72
CA GLY A 183 5.19 16.54 -8.59
C GLY A 183 3.79 16.12 -8.13
N ALA A 184 3.31 16.78 -7.07
CA ALA A 184 1.98 16.58 -6.52
C ALA A 184 0.84 16.80 -7.53
N ARG A 185 1.08 17.57 -8.61
CA ARG A 185 0.08 17.84 -9.66
C ARG A 185 -0.42 16.55 -10.31
N ALA A 186 0.48 15.63 -10.67
CA ALA A 186 0.10 14.36 -11.29
C ALA A 186 -0.84 13.56 -10.38
N ASP A 187 -0.44 13.34 -9.13
CA ASP A 187 -1.20 12.52 -8.18
C ASP A 187 -2.53 13.18 -7.77
N VAL A 188 -2.61 14.53 -7.75
CA VAL A 188 -3.87 15.26 -7.56
C VAL A 188 -4.80 15.09 -8.76
N MET A 189 -4.27 15.21 -9.99
CA MET A 189 -5.06 14.98 -11.20
C MET A 189 -5.56 13.54 -11.29
N THR A 190 -4.71 12.57 -10.93
CA THR A 190 -5.11 11.17 -10.79
C THR A 190 -6.32 11.05 -9.86
N TYR A 191 -6.24 11.61 -8.65
CA TYR A 191 -7.35 11.55 -7.69
C TYR A 191 -8.63 12.20 -8.23
N LEU A 192 -8.53 13.41 -8.81
CA LEU A 192 -9.69 14.14 -9.31
C LEU A 192 -10.37 13.41 -10.47
N LEU A 193 -9.59 12.77 -11.34
CA LEU A 193 -10.10 11.93 -12.44
C LEU A 193 -10.82 10.69 -11.94
N THR A 194 -10.39 10.07 -10.84
CA THR A 194 -10.96 8.81 -10.37
C THR A 194 -12.08 8.98 -9.34
N GLU A 195 -11.98 9.96 -8.44
CA GLU A 195 -12.93 10.19 -7.32
C GLU A 195 -13.82 11.43 -7.51
N GLY A 196 -13.58 12.23 -8.54
CA GLY A 196 -14.41 13.36 -8.93
C GLY A 196 -14.27 14.62 -8.09
N GLY A 197 -13.81 14.56 -6.84
CA GLY A 197 -13.55 15.77 -6.06
C GLY A 197 -13.28 15.55 -4.58
N GLY A 198 -13.05 16.64 -3.87
CA GLY A 198 -12.79 16.61 -2.42
C GLY A 198 -12.28 17.91 -1.84
N SER A 199 -12.12 17.94 -0.52
CA SER A 199 -11.40 19.01 0.17
C SER A 199 -9.88 18.80 0.06
N SER A 200 -9.10 19.88 0.14
CA SER A 200 -7.64 19.79 0.07
C SER A 200 -7.05 18.82 1.10
N ASN A 201 -7.62 18.78 2.31
CA ASN A 201 -7.21 17.85 3.36
C ASN A 201 -7.62 16.40 3.07
N GLY A 202 -8.85 16.19 2.58
CA GLY A 202 -9.34 14.85 2.23
C GLY A 202 -8.51 14.21 1.11
N ILE A 203 -8.23 15.00 0.06
CA ILE A 203 -7.36 14.58 -1.05
C ILE A 203 -5.97 14.27 -0.52
N ALA A 204 -5.34 15.21 0.19
CA ALA A 204 -3.99 15.06 0.74
C ALA A 204 -3.81 13.82 1.61
N THR A 205 -4.83 13.46 2.39
CA THR A 205 -4.84 12.25 3.20
C THR A 205 -4.80 11.01 2.31
N LYS A 206 -5.75 10.87 1.37
CA LYS A 206 -5.89 9.70 0.49
C LYS A 206 -4.67 9.47 -0.42
N ILE A 207 -4.04 10.54 -0.94
CA ILE A 207 -2.86 10.41 -1.80
C ILE A 207 -1.53 10.54 -1.03
N SER A 208 -1.53 10.61 0.30
CA SER A 208 -0.32 10.71 1.13
C SER A 208 0.56 11.95 0.87
N TYR A 209 -0.05 13.12 0.63
CA TYR A 209 0.63 14.41 0.46
C TYR A 209 0.36 15.39 1.59
N ARG A 210 1.24 16.37 1.80
CA ARG A 210 0.98 17.45 2.76
C ARG A 210 -0.16 18.32 2.23
N GLN A 211 -1.12 18.69 3.09
CA GLN A 211 -2.29 19.50 2.68
C GLN A 211 -1.88 20.77 1.93
N GLY A 212 -0.86 21.50 2.40
CA GLY A 212 -0.40 22.73 1.75
C GLY A 212 0.16 22.53 0.33
N GLN A 213 0.67 21.34 -0.01
CA GLN A 213 1.10 21.04 -1.39
C GLN A 213 -0.12 20.81 -2.29
N VAL A 214 -1.07 19.99 -1.83
CA VAL A 214 -2.32 19.72 -2.55
C VAL A 214 -3.13 20.99 -2.73
N TYR A 215 -3.28 21.80 -1.68
CA TYR A 215 -3.97 23.08 -1.73
C TYR A 215 -3.42 24.00 -2.82
N ARG A 216 -2.08 24.18 -2.88
CA ARG A 216 -1.46 25.01 -3.93
C ARG A 216 -1.73 24.48 -5.34
N VAL A 217 -1.68 23.16 -5.53
CA VAL A 217 -2.01 22.55 -6.83
C VAL A 217 -3.47 22.85 -7.20
N LEU A 218 -4.41 22.64 -6.27
CA LEU A 218 -5.83 22.85 -6.51
C LEU A 218 -6.15 24.31 -6.84
N GLU A 219 -5.60 25.27 -6.10
CA GLU A 219 -5.79 26.70 -6.41
C GLU A 219 -5.19 27.06 -7.79
N ASN A 220 -4.01 26.53 -8.14
CA ASN A 220 -3.44 26.74 -9.46
C ASN A 220 -4.32 26.17 -10.59
N LEU A 221 -4.94 25.00 -10.39
CA LEU A 221 -5.87 24.41 -11.35
C LEU A 221 -7.14 25.25 -11.49
N VAL A 222 -7.64 25.83 -10.39
CA VAL A 222 -8.79 26.76 -10.40
C VAL A 222 -8.44 28.03 -11.15
N SER A 223 -7.28 28.65 -10.86
CA SER A 223 -6.82 29.84 -11.58
C SER A 223 -6.61 29.60 -13.07
N ALA A 224 -6.22 28.38 -13.46
CA ALA A 224 -6.08 27.97 -14.86
C ALA A 224 -7.40 27.60 -15.56
N GLY A 225 -8.54 27.61 -14.84
CA GLY A 225 -9.84 27.21 -15.38
C GLY A 225 -10.01 25.69 -15.59
N ILE A 226 -9.09 24.86 -15.10
CA ILE A 226 -9.13 23.40 -15.22
C ILE A 226 -10.02 22.78 -14.13
N ALA A 227 -9.98 23.36 -12.93
CA ALA A 227 -10.76 22.88 -11.78
C ALA A 227 -11.78 23.93 -11.32
N HIS A 228 -12.84 23.44 -10.70
CA HIS A 228 -13.86 24.25 -10.05
C HIS A 228 -13.68 24.20 -8.52
N LYS A 229 -14.20 25.23 -7.85
CA LYS A 229 -14.15 25.37 -6.41
C LYS A 229 -15.48 25.87 -5.89
N ARG A 230 -15.95 25.27 -4.79
CA ARG A 230 -17.12 25.72 -4.02
C ARG A 230 -16.74 25.86 -2.56
N GLY A 231 -17.28 26.88 -1.91
CA GLY A 231 -16.99 27.18 -0.51
C GLY A 231 -15.65 27.91 -0.31
N GLY A 232 -15.20 27.97 0.94
CA GLY A 232 -14.05 28.76 1.36
C GLY A 232 -13.46 28.27 2.68
N ARG A 233 -12.63 29.11 3.32
CA ARG A 233 -11.75 28.80 4.48
C ARG A 233 -12.28 27.65 5.36
N GLY A 234 -11.63 26.48 5.26
CA GLY A 234 -11.95 25.27 6.02
C GLY A 234 -12.87 24.26 5.31
N ASN A 235 -13.75 24.70 4.41
CA ASN A 235 -14.82 23.89 3.79
C ASN A 235 -14.79 23.92 2.25
N ALA A 236 -13.65 24.28 1.65
CA ALA A 236 -13.51 24.33 0.20
C ALA A 236 -13.55 22.92 -0.41
N HIS A 237 -14.37 22.75 -1.44
CA HIS A 237 -14.50 21.53 -2.23
C HIS A 237 -14.07 21.80 -3.67
N TYR A 238 -13.21 20.94 -4.21
CA TYR A 238 -12.62 21.07 -5.54
C TYR A 238 -13.00 19.86 -6.40
N TRP A 239 -13.29 20.11 -7.67
CA TRP A 239 -13.60 19.07 -8.66
C TRP A 239 -13.17 19.52 -10.06
N ILE A 240 -13.20 18.59 -11.01
CA ILE A 240 -12.95 18.84 -12.44
C ILE A 240 -14.13 18.31 -13.26
N ASP A 241 -14.27 18.78 -14.49
CA ASP A 241 -15.02 18.04 -15.50
C ASP A 241 -14.23 16.79 -15.89
N ARG A 242 -14.60 15.65 -15.33
CA ARG A 242 -13.85 14.39 -15.49
C ARG A 242 -13.84 13.94 -16.95
N GLU A 243 -14.95 14.11 -17.66
CA GLU A 243 -15.11 13.64 -19.03
C GLU A 243 -14.27 14.50 -19.97
N ALA A 244 -14.41 15.83 -19.88
CA ALA A 244 -13.62 16.74 -20.69
C ALA A 244 -12.11 16.55 -20.46
N VAL A 245 -11.69 16.41 -19.20
CA VAL A 245 -10.27 16.19 -18.88
C VAL A 245 -9.79 14.81 -19.35
N ALA A 246 -10.58 13.75 -19.18
CA ALA A 246 -10.23 12.42 -19.66
C ALA A 246 -10.03 12.37 -21.18
N VAL A 247 -10.96 12.97 -21.93
CA VAL A 247 -10.87 13.09 -23.40
C VAL A 247 -9.62 13.88 -23.81
N SER A 248 -9.32 14.99 -23.12
CA SER A 248 -8.13 15.81 -23.42
C SER A 248 -6.79 15.07 -23.20
N LEU A 249 -6.80 14.03 -22.36
CA LEU A 249 -5.62 13.21 -22.03
C LEU A 249 -5.56 11.91 -22.86
N GLY A 250 -6.50 11.73 -23.81
CA GLY A 250 -6.64 10.50 -24.59
C GLY A 250 -6.89 9.28 -23.69
N LEU A 251 -7.65 9.45 -22.62
CA LEU A 251 -8.11 8.35 -21.78
C LEU A 251 -9.41 7.82 -22.38
N GLU A 252 -9.35 6.62 -22.93
CA GLU A 252 -10.50 5.92 -23.51
C GLU A 252 -11.03 4.87 -22.52
N GLY A 253 -12.35 4.66 -22.52
CA GLY A 253 -13.01 3.64 -21.69
C GLY A 253 -13.22 4.05 -20.22
N GLU A 254 -13.50 3.06 -19.38
CA GLU A 254 -13.77 3.27 -17.96
C GLU A 254 -12.48 3.59 -17.19
N LEU A 255 -12.52 4.66 -16.39
CA LEU A 255 -11.43 5.01 -15.49
C LEU A 255 -11.33 3.99 -14.35
N PRO A 256 -10.10 3.65 -13.90
CA PRO A 256 -9.93 2.71 -12.81
C PRO A 256 -10.53 3.25 -11.50
N ALA A 257 -11.06 2.35 -10.68
CA ALA A 257 -11.45 2.68 -9.33
C ALA A 257 -10.26 3.14 -8.50
N PHE A 258 -10.47 4.17 -7.69
CA PHE A 258 -9.50 4.63 -6.73
C PHE A 258 -9.63 3.87 -5.43
N PHE A 259 -8.50 3.35 -4.95
CA PHE A 259 -8.35 2.96 -3.56
C PHE A 259 -7.17 3.71 -2.93
N ALA A 260 -7.33 4.19 -1.71
CA ALA A 260 -6.23 4.66 -0.88
C ALA A 260 -5.43 3.45 -0.39
N TRP A 261 -4.64 2.84 -1.29
CA TRP A 261 -3.95 1.57 -1.04
C TRP A 261 -3.07 1.55 0.20
N GLY A 262 -2.47 2.70 0.55
CA GLY A 262 -1.75 2.84 1.81
C GLY A 262 -2.63 2.52 3.04
N ASP A 263 -3.87 3.00 3.06
CA ASP A 263 -4.83 2.75 4.14
C ASP A 263 -5.39 1.32 4.08
N VAL A 264 -5.64 0.80 2.88
CA VAL A 264 -6.09 -0.59 2.67
C VAL A 264 -5.06 -1.58 3.19
N PHE A 265 -3.81 -1.46 2.77
CA PHE A 265 -2.74 -2.34 3.21
C PHE A 265 -2.39 -2.14 4.68
N LEU A 266 -2.53 -0.92 5.21
CA LEU A 266 -2.37 -0.68 6.65
C LEU A 266 -3.44 -1.43 7.44
N ALA A 267 -4.70 -1.35 7.03
CA ALA A 267 -5.80 -2.07 7.67
C ALA A 267 -5.53 -3.59 7.69
N PHE A 268 -5.08 -4.15 6.56
CA PHE A 268 -4.71 -5.56 6.45
C PHE A 268 -3.52 -5.93 7.33
N HIS A 269 -2.48 -5.10 7.33
CA HIS A 269 -1.30 -5.29 8.18
C HIS A 269 -1.65 -5.24 9.67
N LEU A 270 -2.51 -4.31 10.09
CA LEU A 270 -2.94 -4.22 11.49
C LEU A 270 -3.61 -5.50 11.95
N VAL A 271 -4.47 -6.12 11.13
CA VAL A 271 -5.14 -7.37 11.50
C VAL A 271 -4.16 -8.55 11.48
N ALA A 272 -3.37 -8.67 10.41
CA ALA A 272 -2.45 -9.82 10.24
C ALA A 272 -1.32 -9.82 11.27
N SER A 273 -0.66 -8.67 11.50
CA SER A 273 0.43 -8.55 12.49
C SER A 273 -0.07 -8.76 13.92
N ASP A 274 -1.31 -8.36 14.19
CA ASP A 274 -1.89 -8.48 15.50
C ASP A 274 -2.22 -9.93 15.87
N TRP A 275 -2.72 -10.70 14.90
CA TRP A 275 -2.88 -12.15 15.04
C TRP A 275 -1.56 -12.83 15.38
N GLU A 276 -0.50 -12.46 14.65
CA GLU A 276 0.82 -13.06 14.82
C GLU A 276 1.39 -12.77 16.21
N ARG A 277 1.23 -11.54 16.71
CA ARG A 277 1.76 -11.10 18.01
C ARG A 277 0.93 -11.58 19.20
N ASN A 278 -0.33 -11.96 19.00
CA ASN A 278 -1.26 -12.27 20.09
C ASN A 278 -1.92 -13.66 19.95
N LYS A 279 -1.24 -14.64 19.34
CA LYS A 279 -1.80 -15.98 19.07
C LYS A 279 -2.49 -16.63 20.28
N GLU A 280 -1.88 -16.53 21.45
CA GLU A 280 -2.42 -17.08 22.70
C GLU A 280 -3.74 -16.41 23.10
N LYS A 281 -3.85 -15.09 22.91
CA LYS A 281 -5.10 -14.35 23.18
C LYS A 281 -6.22 -14.73 22.22
N TYR A 282 -5.89 -15.12 20.99
CA TYR A 282 -6.88 -15.60 20.02
C TYR A 282 -7.36 -17.04 20.28
N ALA A 283 -6.74 -17.76 21.23
CA ALA A 283 -7.23 -19.06 21.69
C ALA A 283 -8.33 -18.95 22.76
N ASP A 284 -8.50 -17.77 23.37
CA ASP A 284 -9.55 -17.46 24.34
C ASP A 284 -10.61 -16.55 23.69
N ASP A 285 -11.89 -16.95 23.76
CA ASP A 285 -12.98 -16.22 23.10
C ASP A 285 -13.18 -14.80 23.64
N PHE A 286 -12.99 -14.59 24.94
CA PHE A 286 -13.16 -13.26 25.53
C PHE A 286 -12.03 -12.31 25.09
N LEU A 287 -10.78 -12.78 25.16
CA LEU A 287 -9.63 -11.99 24.73
C LEU A 287 -9.63 -11.76 23.21
N ALA A 288 -10.04 -12.75 22.42
CA ALA A 288 -10.21 -12.60 20.97
C ALA A 288 -11.25 -11.52 20.64
N ALA A 289 -12.39 -11.53 21.34
CA ALA A 289 -13.44 -10.53 21.17
C ALA A 289 -12.96 -9.11 21.51
N GLU A 290 -12.27 -8.91 22.63
CA GLU A 290 -11.71 -7.62 23.03
C GLU A 290 -10.74 -7.07 21.98
N ARG A 291 -9.81 -7.93 21.51
CA ARG A 291 -8.85 -7.57 20.47
C ARG A 291 -9.51 -7.19 19.15
N MET A 292 -10.53 -7.93 18.73
CA MET A 292 -11.26 -7.64 17.49
C MET A 292 -12.05 -6.34 17.58
N ARG A 293 -12.62 -6.01 18.74
CA ARG A 293 -13.25 -4.72 18.98
C ARG A 293 -12.25 -3.57 18.83
N ASP A 294 -11.07 -3.70 19.45
CA ASP A 294 -10.03 -2.66 19.42
C ASP A 294 -9.46 -2.48 18.01
N LEU A 295 -9.28 -3.58 17.27
CA LEU A 295 -8.90 -3.55 15.86
C LEU A 295 -9.98 -2.88 15.01
N ALA A 296 -11.26 -3.18 15.22
CA ALA A 296 -12.35 -2.62 14.44
C ALA A 296 -12.38 -1.08 14.52
N ALA A 297 -12.12 -0.51 15.70
CA ALA A 297 -12.05 0.93 15.90
C ALA A 297 -10.98 1.63 15.03
N ARG A 298 -9.94 0.90 14.60
CA ARG A 298 -8.87 1.40 13.75
C ARG A 298 -9.07 1.03 12.28
N VAL A 299 -9.47 -0.21 12.01
CA VAL A 299 -9.55 -0.83 10.68
C VAL A 299 -10.75 -0.33 9.90
N VAL A 300 -11.93 -0.24 10.54
CA VAL A 300 -13.17 0.15 9.86
C VAL A 300 -13.07 1.58 9.30
N PRO A 301 -12.57 2.60 10.04
CA PRO A 301 -12.40 3.94 9.50
C PRO A 301 -11.38 4.04 8.35
N LEU A 302 -10.33 3.21 8.35
CA LEU A 302 -9.35 3.17 7.26
C LEU A 302 -10.02 2.68 5.98
N LEU A 303 -10.65 1.50 6.02
CA LEU A 303 -11.30 0.91 4.85
C LEU A 303 -12.52 1.73 4.38
N GLY A 304 -13.35 2.21 5.31
CA GLY A 304 -14.53 3.03 4.98
C GLY A 304 -14.20 4.38 4.34
N LYS A 305 -12.95 4.85 4.41
CA LYS A 305 -12.49 6.08 3.75
C LYS A 305 -11.56 5.81 2.57
N ALA A 306 -11.24 4.54 2.30
CA ALA A 306 -10.25 4.16 1.32
C ALA A 306 -10.75 4.15 -0.13
N GLY A 307 -11.98 4.58 -0.42
CA GLY A 307 -12.48 4.71 -1.80
C GLY A 307 -13.98 4.49 -1.89
N GLY A 308 -14.58 4.90 -3.01
CA GLY A 308 -16.02 4.78 -3.27
C GLY A 308 -16.60 3.39 -2.96
N PRO A 309 -16.06 2.29 -3.52
CA PRO A 309 -16.59 0.95 -3.30
C PRO A 309 -16.56 0.50 -1.84
N LEU A 310 -15.49 0.79 -1.10
CA LEU A 310 -15.36 0.40 0.31
C LEU A 310 -16.16 1.29 1.26
N SER A 311 -16.40 2.56 0.90
CA SER A 311 -17.14 3.52 1.75
C SER A 311 -18.60 3.14 2.01
N ARG A 312 -19.15 2.23 1.21
CA ARG A 312 -20.53 1.74 1.32
C ARG A 312 -20.65 0.49 2.18
N LEU A 313 -19.53 -0.10 2.63
CA LEU A 313 -19.56 -1.29 3.45
C LEU A 313 -20.17 -0.97 4.82
N PRO A 314 -21.27 -1.65 5.21
CA PRO A 314 -21.84 -1.46 6.52
C PRO A 314 -20.94 -2.09 7.58
N PHE A 315 -20.86 -1.45 8.75
CA PHE A 315 -20.32 -2.06 9.96
C PHE A 315 -21.35 -1.90 11.08
N PRO A 316 -21.65 -2.96 11.87
CA PRO A 316 -22.60 -2.85 12.96
C PRO A 316 -22.21 -1.78 13.98
N VAL A 317 -23.19 -1.16 14.63
CA VAL A 317 -22.94 -0.17 15.68
C VAL A 317 -22.14 -0.83 16.82
N PRO A 318 -20.93 -0.36 17.17
CA PRO A 318 -20.06 -1.06 18.10
C PRO A 318 -20.68 -1.36 19.47
N GLY A 319 -21.51 -0.46 20.00
CA GLY A 319 -22.18 -0.65 21.30
C GLY A 319 -23.30 -1.69 21.31
N ALA A 320 -23.74 -2.17 20.15
CA ALA A 320 -24.75 -3.21 20.03
C ALA A 320 -24.17 -4.64 20.03
N LEU A 321 -22.86 -4.77 19.82
CA LEU A 321 -22.15 -6.05 19.75
C LEU A 321 -21.73 -6.52 21.15
N LYS A 322 -21.78 -7.83 21.40
CA LYS A 322 -21.34 -8.45 22.65
C LYS A 322 -20.41 -9.63 22.41
N GLY A 323 -19.31 -9.69 23.16
CA GLY A 323 -18.36 -10.80 23.12
C GLY A 323 -17.91 -11.12 21.68
N MET A 324 -18.04 -12.39 21.28
CA MET A 324 -17.59 -12.86 19.96
C MET A 324 -18.33 -12.26 18.76
N GLU A 325 -19.41 -11.51 18.96
CA GLU A 325 -20.04 -10.72 17.90
C GLU A 325 -19.09 -9.65 17.34
N HIS A 326 -18.18 -9.11 18.17
CA HIS A 326 -17.13 -8.20 17.68
C HIS A 326 -16.19 -8.89 16.69
N ALA A 327 -15.77 -10.12 17.00
CA ALA A 327 -14.90 -10.91 16.15
C ALA A 327 -15.58 -11.25 14.82
N ARG A 328 -16.83 -11.75 14.87
CA ARG A 328 -17.59 -12.07 13.66
C ARG A 328 -17.84 -10.83 12.80
N ALA A 329 -18.26 -9.70 13.40
CA ALA A 329 -18.52 -8.47 12.65
C ALA A 329 -17.28 -7.94 11.92
N LEU A 330 -16.11 -7.94 12.56
CA LEU A 330 -14.87 -7.51 11.91
C LEU A 330 -14.41 -8.49 10.83
N MET A 331 -14.51 -9.79 11.08
CA MET A 331 -14.16 -10.83 10.09
C MET A 331 -15.04 -10.73 8.84
N ASP A 332 -16.35 -10.55 9.01
CA ASP A 332 -17.31 -10.42 7.92
C ASP A 332 -17.09 -9.13 7.12
N PHE A 333 -16.80 -8.02 7.82
CA PHE A 333 -16.46 -6.75 7.19
C PHE A 333 -15.19 -6.84 6.34
N LEU A 334 -14.14 -7.47 6.88
CA LEU A 334 -12.87 -7.67 6.18
C LEU A 334 -12.98 -8.63 5.00
N GLN A 335 -13.81 -9.68 5.12
CA GLN A 335 -14.07 -10.59 4.01
C GLN A 335 -14.78 -9.84 2.87
N GLN A 336 -15.84 -9.09 3.17
CA GLN A 336 -16.53 -8.27 2.17
C GLN A 336 -15.60 -7.23 1.53
N ALA A 337 -14.73 -6.60 2.33
CA ALA A 337 -13.73 -5.66 1.80
C ALA A 337 -12.75 -6.35 0.84
N ALA A 338 -12.27 -7.55 1.20
CA ALA A 338 -11.38 -8.34 0.34
C ALA A 338 -12.09 -8.77 -0.95
N ASP A 339 -13.34 -9.25 -0.86
CA ASP A 339 -14.14 -9.68 -2.01
C ASP A 339 -14.38 -8.51 -2.98
N ILE A 340 -14.71 -7.32 -2.45
CA ILE A 340 -14.82 -6.09 -3.25
C ILE A 340 -13.48 -5.83 -3.94
N LEU A 341 -12.37 -5.78 -3.22
CA LEU A 341 -11.07 -5.46 -3.82
C LEU A 341 -10.67 -6.48 -4.90
N GLN A 342 -10.90 -7.77 -4.67
CA GLN A 342 -10.63 -8.83 -5.64
C GLN A 342 -11.46 -8.66 -6.92
N SER A 343 -12.72 -8.20 -6.82
CA SER A 343 -13.56 -7.93 -8.00
C SER A 343 -13.01 -6.83 -8.91
N TYR A 344 -12.08 -5.99 -8.41
CA TYR A 344 -11.37 -4.97 -9.19
C TYR A 344 -9.97 -5.40 -9.67
N MET A 345 -9.50 -6.60 -9.33
CA MET A 345 -8.21 -7.12 -9.80
C MET A 345 -8.29 -7.75 -11.19
N GLN A 346 -9.48 -8.13 -11.66
CA GLN A 346 -9.71 -8.74 -12.99
C GLN A 346 -10.54 -7.84 -13.87
#